data_AF-A0A661PAJ1-F1
#
_entry.id   AF-A0A661PAJ1-F1
#
_cell.length_a   1.000
_cell.length_b   1.000
_cell.length_c   1.000
_cell.angle_alpha   90.00
_cell.angle_beta   90.00
_cell.angle_gamma   90.00
#
_symmetry.space_group_name_H-M   'P 1'
#
loop_
_entity.id
_entity.type
_entity.pdbx_description
1 polymer ?
#
loop_
_entity_poly.entity_id
_entity_poly.type
_entity_poly.pdbx_seq_one_letter_code
_entity_poly.pdbx_strand_id
1 'polypeptide(L)' 'MKKKLFGTDGVRGVANIEPMTTEMAMQLGRAAACVFKDGGGNR' A
#
# COMPACT_ATOMS: atom_id res chain seq x y z
N MET A 1 -0.78 13.16 17.09
CA MET A 1 -1.62 12.06 16.58
C MET A 1 -0.88 11.42 15.41
N LYS A 2 -0.49 10.13 15.47
CA LYS A 2 0.18 9.47 14.32
C LYS A 2 -0.81 9.43 13.16
N LYS A 3 -0.42 9.95 11.99
CA LYS A 3 -1.22 9.82 10.76
C LYS A 3 -1.38 8.33 10.46
N LYS A 4 -2.62 7.83 10.47
CA LYS A 4 -2.92 6.42 10.17
C LYS A 4 -3.00 6.28 8.65
N LEU A 5 -2.00 5.64 8.06
CA LEU A 5 -1.90 5.48 6.61
C LEU A 5 -2.96 4.52 6.05
N PHE A 6 -3.30 3.46 6.81
CA PHE A 6 -4.29 2.45 6.42
C PHE A 6 -5.59 2.60 7.23
N GLY A 7 -6.70 2.86 6.53
CA GLY A 7 -8.07 2.77 7.05
C GLY A 7 -8.74 1.45 6.71
N THR A 8 -10.07 1.38 6.86
CA THR A 8 -10.88 0.20 6.50
C THR A 8 -10.72 -0.16 5.01
N ASP A 9 -10.70 0.86 4.15
CA ASP A 9 -10.59 0.69 2.69
C ASP A 9 -9.14 0.78 2.19
N GLY A 10 -8.14 0.64 3.08
CA GLY A 10 -6.73 0.80 2.74
C GLY A 10 -6.26 2.26 2.78
N VAL A 11 -5.38 2.63 1.84
CA VAL A 11 -4.78 3.97 1.76
C VAL A 11 -5.64 4.88 0.86
N ARG A 12 -6.03 6.05 1.36
CA ARG A 12 -6.85 7.04 0.61
C ARG A 12 -6.24 8.44 0.72
N GLY A 13 -6.39 9.22 -0.34
CA GLY A 13 -5.91 10.60 -0.41
C GLY A 13 -6.18 11.20 -1.78
N VAL A 14 -5.87 12.49 -1.94
CA VAL A 14 -5.91 13.17 -3.24
C VAL A 14 -4.65 12.77 -4.01
N ALA A 15 -4.80 12.41 -5.28
CA ALA A 15 -3.65 12.03 -6.11
C ALA A 15 -2.57 13.13 -6.12
N ASN A 16 -1.31 12.70 -6.06
CA ASN A 16 -0.12 13.55 -5.98
C ASN A 16 -0.02 14.41 -4.72
N ILE A 17 -0.79 14.09 -3.67
CA ILE A 17 -0.72 14.76 -2.36
C ILE A 17 -0.57 13.69 -1.29
N GLU A 18 0.36 13.90 -0.35
CA GLU A 18 0.56 13.00 0.79
C GLU A 18 -0.79 12.69 1.51
N PRO A 19 -1.18 11.41 1.68
CA PRO A 19 -0.37 10.18 1.52
C PRO A 19 -0.46 9.45 0.17
N MET A 20 -1.13 10.00 -0.83
CA MET A 20 -1.37 9.37 -2.14
C MET A 20 -0.43 9.93 -3.22
N THR A 21 0.85 9.60 -3.11
CA THR A 21 1.86 9.89 -4.15
C THR A 21 2.22 8.65 -4.97
N THR A 22 2.87 8.86 -6.12
CA THR A 22 3.34 7.77 -6.99
C THR A 22 4.35 6.87 -6.28
N GLU A 23 5.24 7.44 -5.48
CA GLU A 23 6.26 6.72 -4.71
C GLU A 23 5.59 5.81 -3.68
N MET A 24 4.56 6.31 -3.00
CA MET A 24 3.77 5.52 -2.05
C MET A 24 3.08 4.34 -2.73
N ALA A 25 2.46 4.55 -3.89
CA ALA A 25 1.84 3.48 -4.66
C ALA A 25 2.86 2.41 -5.10
N MET A 26 4.04 2.83 -5.57
CA MET A 26 5.08 1.90 -6.00
C MET A 26 5.69 1.10 -4.84
N GLN A 27 5.89 1.73 -3.68
CA GLN A 27 6.32 1.04 -2.47
C GLN A 27 5.29 0.01 -1.99
N LEU A 28 4.00 0.36 -2.00
CA LEU A 28 2.91 -0.56 -1.67
C LEU A 28 2.87 -1.77 -2.61
N GLY A 29 2.97 -1.55 -3.92
CA GLY A 29 2.97 -2.63 -4.91
C GLY A 29 4.13 -3.61 -4.73
N ARG A 30 5.34 -3.10 -4.45
CA ARG A 30 6.51 -3.94 -4.16
C ARG A 30 6.33 -4.74 -2.87
N ALA A 31 5.82 -4.10 -1.82
CA ALA A 31 5.54 -4.79 -0.56
C ALA A 31 4.49 -5.88 -0.73
N ALA A 32 3.40 -5.60 -1.45
CA ALA A 32 2.37 -6.58 -1.78
C ALA A 32 2.96 -7.76 -2.56
N ALA A 33 3.79 -7.50 -3.59
CA ALA A 33 4.47 -8.55 -4.34
C ALA A 33 5.33 -9.44 -3.42
N CYS A 34 6.12 -8.87 -2.51
CA CYS A 34 6.89 -9.63 -1.53
C CYS A 34 6.00 -10.50 -0.62
N VAL A 35 4.90 -9.94 -0.11
CA VAL A 35 3.97 -10.65 0.79
C VAL A 35 3.24 -11.79 0.07
N PHE A 36 2.79 -11.56 -1.16
CA PHE A 36 2.01 -12.54 -1.90
C PHE A 36 2.87 -13.59 -2.63
N LYS A 37 4.17 -13.33 -2.83
CA LYS A 37 5.11 -14.25 -3.47
C LYS A 37 5.18 -15.61 -2.78
N ASP A 38 5.03 -15.66 -1.46
CA ASP A 38 5.13 -16.91 -0.69
C ASP A 38 3.75 -17.59 -0.44
N GLY A 39 2.64 -16.89 -0.70
CA GLY A 39 1.28 -17.34 -0.34
C GLY A 39 0.32 -17.59 -1.51
N GLY A 40 0.77 -17.34 -2.75
CA GLY A 40 -0.08 -17.40 -3.95
C GLY A 40 -0.02 -18.69 -4.77
N GLY A 41 0.82 -19.67 -4.40
CA GLY A 41 1.03 -20.89 -5.19
C GLY A 41 1.29 -22.16 -4.40
N ASN A 42 1.00 -22.17 -3.08
CA ASN A 42 1.09 -23.38 -2.28
C ASN A 42 -0.09 -23.50 -1.30
N ARG A 43 -1.29 -23.56 -1.88
CA ARG A 43 -2.49 -24.13 -1.27
C ARG A 43 -3.16 -25.03 -2.30
#